data_AF-A0ABD1QLK7-F1
#
_entry.id   AF-A0ABD1QLK7-F1
#
_cell.length_a   1.000
_cell.length_b   1.000
_cell.length_c   1.000
_cell.angle_alpha   90.00
_cell.angle_beta   90.00
_cell.angle_gamma   90.00
#
_symmetry.space_group_name_H-M   'P 1'
#
loop_
_entity.id
_entity.type
_entity.pdbx_description
1 polymer ?
#
loop_
_entity_poly.entity_id
_entity_poly.type
_entity_poly.pdbx_seq_one_letter_code
_entity_poly.pdbx_strand_id
1 'polypeptide(L)'
;MGRSPISDKNGIKKGPWTPEEDMKLTQYIQMHGPGNWRSLPKNAGLERCGKSCRLRWTNYLRPDIKRGRFSFEEEETIIQLHSVLGNKWSAIAAKLPGRTDNEIKNYWNTHIRKRLLGKGIDPVTHAPHLNLFDLSSSLINLHDQFNLSNLFRLQTLVNPEALRLAATLLASNPEIPRT
;
A
#
# COMPACT_ATOMS: atom_id res chain seq x y z
N MET A 1 18.85 20.35 2.96
CA MET A 1 20.05 19.98 3.76
C MET A 1 19.98 18.49 4.06
N GLY A 2 20.63 17.65 3.26
CA GLY A 2 20.72 16.20 3.52
C GLY A 2 21.70 15.92 4.65
N ARG A 3 21.45 14.90 5.48
CA ARG A 3 22.39 14.50 6.54
C ARG A 3 23.74 14.14 5.92
N SER A 4 24.83 14.65 6.50
CA SER A 4 26.19 14.30 6.09
C SER A 4 26.38 12.78 6.14
N PRO A 5 27.10 12.19 5.17
CA PRO A 5 27.36 10.76 5.17
C PRO A 5 28.15 10.37 6.43
N ILE A 6 27.67 9.35 7.14
CA ILE A 6 28.31 8.81 8.34
C ILE A 6 29.15 7.62 7.89
N SER A 7 30.43 7.60 8.19
CA SER A 7 31.29 6.46 7.93
C SER A 7 31.33 5.52 9.13
N ASP A 8 31.22 4.21 8.90
CA ASP A 8 31.43 3.20 9.95
C ASP A 8 32.90 3.11 10.34
N LYS A 9 33.20 2.43 11.47
CA LYS A 9 34.57 2.16 11.95
C LYS A 9 35.47 1.46 10.91
N ASN A 10 34.87 0.82 9.90
CA ASN A 10 35.55 0.16 8.78
C ASN A 10 35.75 1.07 7.54
N GLY A 11 35.44 2.37 7.64
CA GLY A 11 35.57 3.33 6.53
C GLY A 11 34.44 3.25 5.49
N ILE A 12 33.40 2.44 5.71
CA ILE A 12 32.27 2.30 4.78
C ILE A 12 31.30 3.47 4.98
N LYS A 13 31.04 4.24 3.92
CA LYS A 13 30.12 5.37 3.91
C LYS A 13 28.66 4.92 3.93
N LYS A 14 27.88 5.49 4.85
CA LYS A 14 26.42 5.40 4.90
C LYS A 14 25.80 6.75 4.61
N GLY A 15 24.64 6.75 3.96
CA GLY A 15 23.88 7.96 3.68
C GLY A 15 23.68 8.21 2.18
N PRO A 16 23.38 9.48 1.79
CA PRO A 16 23.04 9.82 0.42
C PRO A 16 24.18 9.51 -0.54
N TRP A 17 23.86 9.08 -1.76
CA TRP A 17 24.84 8.85 -2.82
C TRP A 17 25.20 10.17 -3.48
N THR A 18 26.49 10.37 -3.75
CA THR A 18 26.95 11.54 -4.51
C THR A 18 27.01 11.23 -6.01
N PRO A 19 26.95 12.25 -6.89
CA PRO A 19 27.06 12.06 -8.33
C PRO A 19 28.37 11.34 -8.75
N GLU A 20 29.47 11.59 -8.02
CA GLU A 20 30.76 10.95 -8.29
C GLU A 20 30.72 9.45 -7.97
N GLU A 21 30.05 9.07 -6.87
CA GLU A 21 29.84 7.66 -6.54
C GLU A 21 28.94 6.96 -7.57
N ASP A 22 27.88 7.64 -8.01
CA ASP A 22 26.97 7.13 -9.04
C ASP A 22 27.69 6.93 -10.38
N MET A 23 28.57 7.85 -10.76
CA MET A 23 29.38 7.75 -11.97
C MET A 23 30.32 6.54 -11.92
N LYS A 24 31.06 6.36 -10.81
CA LYS A 24 31.94 5.19 -10.61
C LYS A 24 31.15 3.88 -10.68
N LEU A 25 30.00 3.82 -10.02
CA LEU A 25 29.14 2.64 -10.03
C LEU A 25 28.65 2.32 -11.44
N THR A 26 28.18 3.32 -12.17
CA THR A 26 27.65 3.18 -13.53
C THR A 26 28.75 2.74 -14.50
N GLN A 27 29.91 3.40 -14.46
CA GLN A 27 31.04 3.07 -15.33
C GLN A 27 31.52 1.63 -15.11
N TYR A 28 31.68 1.21 -13.85
CA TYR A 28 32.08 -0.15 -13.53
C TYR A 28 31.07 -1.18 -14.08
N ILE A 29 29.77 -0.93 -13.88
CA ILE A 29 28.71 -1.83 -14.36
C ILE A 29 28.65 -1.84 -15.90
N GLN A 30 28.92 -0.73 -16.56
CA GLN A 30 28.96 -0.67 -18.02
C GLN A 30 30.11 -1.52 -18.59
N MET A 31 31.25 -1.57 -17.92
CA MET A 31 32.41 -2.36 -18.37
C MET A 31 32.31 -3.85 -18.01
N HIS A 32 31.78 -4.18 -16.83
CA HIS A 32 31.81 -5.54 -16.28
C HIS A 32 30.44 -6.24 -16.19
N GLY A 33 29.37 -5.52 -16.51
CA GLY A 33 27.99 -5.97 -16.32
C GLY A 33 27.48 -5.81 -14.89
N PRO A 34 26.15 -5.88 -14.67
CA PRO A 34 25.57 -5.83 -13.34
C PRO A 34 25.76 -7.18 -12.64
N GLY A 35 26.31 -7.18 -11.42
CA GLY A 35 26.52 -8.41 -10.66
C GLY A 35 27.66 -8.31 -9.67
N ASN A 36 28.04 -9.45 -9.09
CA ASN A 36 29.19 -9.57 -8.18
C ASN A 36 29.24 -8.50 -7.09
N TRP A 37 28.07 -8.14 -6.54
CA TRP A 37 27.90 -7.03 -5.62
C TRP A 37 28.82 -7.09 -4.39
N ARG A 38 29.29 -8.28 -3.99
CA ARG A 38 30.24 -8.43 -2.88
C ARG A 38 31.61 -7.81 -3.17
N SER A 39 32.17 -8.04 -4.36
CA SER A 39 33.50 -7.54 -4.76
C SER A 39 33.44 -6.23 -5.54
N LEU A 40 32.31 -5.94 -6.19
CA LEU A 40 32.11 -4.75 -7.02
C LEU A 40 32.58 -3.44 -6.35
N PRO A 41 32.24 -3.12 -5.08
CA PRO A 41 32.61 -1.82 -4.52
C PRO A 41 34.12 -1.63 -4.42
N LYS A 42 34.85 -2.69 -4.04
CA LYS A 42 36.31 -2.65 -3.95
C LYS A 42 36.93 -2.43 -5.32
N ASN A 43 36.46 -3.15 -6.33
CA ASN A 43 37.00 -3.06 -7.69
C ASN A 43 36.64 -1.72 -8.36
N ALA A 44 35.50 -1.14 -8.02
CA ALA A 44 35.04 0.16 -8.53
C ALA A 44 35.65 1.37 -7.77
N GLY A 45 36.47 1.13 -6.73
CA GLY A 45 37.02 2.20 -5.90
C GLY A 45 35.93 2.98 -5.14
N LEU A 46 34.90 2.26 -4.67
CA LEU A 46 33.78 2.79 -3.90
C LEU A 46 33.88 2.37 -2.44
N GLU A 47 33.73 3.33 -1.53
CA GLU A 47 33.66 3.12 -0.08
C GLU A 47 32.24 2.75 0.37
N ARG A 48 31.56 1.92 -0.43
CA ARG A 48 30.17 1.48 -0.18
C ARG A 48 30.13 -0.03 -0.02
N CYS A 49 29.13 -0.53 0.70
CA CYS A 49 28.91 -1.98 0.75
C CYS A 49 28.15 -2.47 -0.49
N GLY A 50 28.34 -3.74 -0.84
CA GLY A 50 27.71 -4.36 -2.01
C GLY A 50 26.19 -4.25 -2.06
N LYS A 51 25.55 -4.39 -0.89
CA LYS A 51 24.10 -4.20 -0.75
C LYS A 51 23.67 -2.80 -1.15
N SER A 52 24.43 -1.77 -0.76
CA SER A 52 24.16 -0.38 -1.10
C SER A 52 24.29 -0.16 -2.61
N CYS A 53 25.37 -0.66 -3.22
CA CYS A 53 25.58 -0.57 -4.67
C CYS A 53 24.45 -1.24 -5.46
N ARG A 54 24.05 -2.46 -5.08
CA ARG A 54 22.91 -3.16 -5.71
C ARG A 54 21.64 -2.33 -5.63
N LEU A 55 21.29 -1.85 -4.44
CA LEU A 55 20.08 -1.07 -4.21
C LEU A 55 20.09 0.24 -5.01
N ARG A 56 21.24 0.92 -5.07
CA ARG A 56 21.40 2.15 -5.84
C ARG A 56 21.21 1.89 -7.33
N TRP A 57 21.84 0.85 -7.85
CA TRP A 57 21.70 0.47 -9.25
C TRP A 57 20.25 0.14 -9.61
N THR A 58 19.63 -0.82 -8.89
CA THR A 58 18.30 -1.34 -9.24
C THR A 58 17.19 -0.32 -9.08
N ASN A 59 17.33 0.68 -8.20
CA ASN A 59 16.28 1.64 -7.91
C ASN A 59 16.51 3.01 -8.56
N TYR A 60 17.75 3.36 -8.91
CA TYR A 60 18.08 4.72 -9.33
C TYR A 60 18.97 4.85 -10.55
N LEU A 61 19.87 3.91 -10.86
CA LEU A 61 20.83 4.13 -11.97
C LEU A 61 20.54 3.29 -13.21
N ARG A 62 19.75 2.22 -13.08
CA ARG A 62 19.40 1.38 -14.22
C ARG A 62 18.64 2.20 -15.27
N PRO A 63 19.03 2.10 -16.56
CA PRO A 63 18.52 2.99 -17.62
C PRO A 63 17.06 2.73 -18.01
N ASP A 64 16.52 1.55 -17.69
CA ASP A 64 15.15 1.15 -17.96
C ASP A 64 14.12 1.74 -16.98
N ILE A 65 14.56 2.46 -15.94
CA ILE A 65 13.67 3.02 -14.92
C ILE A 65 13.04 4.31 -15.44
N LYS A 66 11.70 4.31 -15.52
CA LYS A 66 10.91 5.48 -15.90
C LYS A 66 10.98 6.55 -14.81
N ARG A 67 11.24 7.80 -15.22
CA ARG A 67 11.23 8.97 -14.34
C ARG A 67 9.92 9.72 -14.48
N GLY A 68 9.35 10.13 -13.36
CA GLY A 68 8.13 10.95 -13.32
C GLY A 68 6.98 10.29 -12.55
N ARG A 69 5.82 10.95 -12.63
CA ARG A 69 4.59 10.54 -11.93
C ARG A 69 4.04 9.24 -12.49
N PHE A 70 3.29 8.51 -11.67
CA PHE A 70 2.49 7.37 -12.13
C PHE A 70 1.36 7.88 -13.03
N SER A 71 1.17 7.20 -14.16
CA SER A 71 0.00 7.36 -15.02
C SER A 71 -1.24 6.75 -14.37
N PHE A 72 -2.41 7.09 -14.89
CA PHE A 72 -3.67 6.55 -14.40
C PHE A 72 -3.76 5.04 -14.60
N GLU A 73 -3.30 4.54 -15.75
CA GLU A 73 -3.30 3.11 -16.08
C GLU A 73 -2.34 2.33 -15.16
N GLU A 74 -1.16 2.90 -14.87
CA GLU A 74 -0.22 2.29 -13.91
C GLU A 74 -0.84 2.25 -12.50
N GLU A 75 -1.51 3.33 -12.08
CA GLU A 75 -2.16 3.39 -10.77
C GLU A 75 -3.30 2.37 -10.63
N GLU A 76 -4.16 2.25 -11.64
CA GLU A 76 -5.23 1.26 -11.67
C GLU A 76 -4.66 -0.17 -11.59
N THR A 77 -3.61 -0.45 -12.39
CA THR A 77 -2.92 -1.74 -12.36
C THR A 77 -2.35 -2.05 -10.98
N ILE A 78 -1.76 -1.06 -10.29
CA ILE A 78 -1.25 -1.24 -8.92
C ILE A 78 -2.38 -1.62 -7.97
N ILE A 79 -3.53 -0.94 -8.04
CA ILE A 79 -4.69 -1.21 -7.18
C ILE A 79 -5.22 -2.62 -7.41
N GLN A 80 -5.45 -2.99 -8.67
CA GLN A 80 -5.95 -4.32 -9.05
C GLN A 80 -4.98 -5.44 -8.64
N LEU A 81 -3.68 -5.28 -8.88
CA LEU A 81 -2.71 -6.29 -8.50
C LEU A 81 -2.53 -6.37 -6.98
N HIS A 82 -2.62 -5.24 -6.27
CA HIS A 82 -2.58 -5.24 -4.81
C HIS A 82 -3.79 -5.95 -4.19
N SER A 83 -4.99 -5.84 -4.76
CA SER A 83 -6.17 -6.54 -4.24
C SER A 83 -6.06 -8.06 -4.32
N VAL A 84 -5.33 -8.57 -5.33
CA VAL A 84 -5.12 -10.01 -5.53
C VAL A 84 -3.87 -10.52 -4.80
N LEU A 85 -2.77 -9.77 -4.85
CA LEU A 85 -1.45 -10.23 -4.39
C LEU A 85 -1.04 -9.69 -3.01
N GLY A 86 -1.68 -8.62 -2.54
CA GLY A 86 -1.27 -7.86 -1.35
C GLY A 86 0.09 -7.19 -1.52
N ASN A 87 0.87 -7.13 -0.44
CA ASN A 87 2.17 -6.44 -0.37
C ASN A 87 3.33 -7.12 -1.15
N LYS A 88 3.04 -7.90 -2.19
CA LYS A 88 4.04 -8.58 -3.02
C LYS A 88 4.61 -7.64 -4.09
N TRP A 89 5.27 -6.57 -3.66
CA TRP A 89 5.71 -5.46 -4.53
C TRP A 89 6.56 -5.88 -5.72
N SER A 90 7.48 -6.84 -5.55
CA SER A 90 8.32 -7.31 -6.64
C SER A 90 7.52 -8.09 -7.70
N ALA A 91 6.44 -8.78 -7.31
CA ALA A 91 5.52 -9.44 -8.26
C ALA A 91 4.65 -8.42 -9.00
N ILE A 92 4.21 -7.36 -8.31
CA ILE A 92 3.48 -6.25 -8.94
C ILE A 92 4.39 -5.50 -9.93
N ALA A 93 5.64 -5.22 -9.55
CA ALA A 93 6.62 -4.55 -10.40
C ALA A 93 6.92 -5.31 -11.71
N ALA A 94 6.86 -6.65 -11.68
CA ALA A 94 7.04 -7.46 -12.88
C ALA A 94 5.97 -7.22 -13.96
N LYS A 95 4.82 -6.61 -13.60
CA LYS A 95 3.75 -6.23 -14.53
C LYS A 95 3.76 -4.76 -14.94
N LEU A 96 4.67 -3.95 -14.39
CA LEU A 96 4.76 -2.52 -14.63
C LEU A 96 6.14 -2.17 -15.22
N PRO A 97 6.30 -2.21 -16.55
CA PRO A 97 7.61 -2.02 -17.17
C PRO A 97 8.18 -0.63 -16.87
N GLY A 98 9.40 -0.64 -16.35
CA GLY A 98 10.15 0.56 -15.96
C GLY A 98 9.79 1.12 -14.59
N ARG A 99 8.91 0.48 -13.80
CA ARG A 99 8.66 0.83 -12.40
C ARG A 99 9.32 -0.18 -11.47
N THR A 100 9.87 0.33 -10.38
CA THR A 100 10.52 -0.50 -9.36
C THR A 100 9.54 -0.85 -8.24
N ASP A 101 9.78 -1.97 -7.58
CA ASP A 101 9.00 -2.42 -6.41
C ASP A 101 9.02 -1.37 -5.28
N ASN A 102 10.15 -0.69 -5.10
CA ASN A 102 10.29 0.40 -4.14
C ASN A 102 9.42 1.61 -4.50
N GLU A 103 9.36 2.01 -5.78
CA GLU A 103 8.49 3.11 -6.22
C GLU A 103 7.02 2.77 -6.02
N ILE A 104 6.60 1.56 -6.40
CA ILE A 104 5.21 1.10 -6.25
C ILE A 104 4.80 1.09 -4.77
N LYS A 105 5.61 0.48 -3.90
CA LYS A 105 5.39 0.50 -2.44
C LYS A 105 5.30 1.92 -1.90
N ASN A 106 6.19 2.82 -2.35
CA ASN A 106 6.18 4.21 -1.91
C ASN A 106 4.91 4.92 -2.36
N TYR A 107 4.53 4.77 -3.63
CA TYR A 107 3.33 5.37 -4.19
C TYR A 107 2.06 4.87 -3.49
N TRP A 108 1.98 3.56 -3.23
CA TRP A 108 0.91 2.96 -2.47
C TRP A 108 0.76 3.62 -1.08
N ASN A 109 1.83 3.69 -0.30
CA ASN A 109 1.78 4.20 1.07
C ASN A 109 1.55 5.72 1.15
N THR A 110 1.98 6.47 0.14
CA THR A 110 1.90 7.94 0.15
C THR A 110 0.63 8.47 -0.50
N HIS A 111 0.09 7.80 -1.52
CA HIS A 111 -1.04 8.28 -2.32
C HIS A 111 -2.24 7.35 -2.23
N ILE A 112 -2.11 6.10 -2.69
CA ILE A 112 -3.27 5.18 -2.86
C ILE A 112 -3.91 4.86 -1.50
N ARG A 113 -3.12 4.45 -0.51
CA ARG A 113 -3.61 4.07 0.82
C ARG A 113 -4.42 5.20 1.46
N LYS A 114 -3.92 6.43 1.39
CA LYS A 114 -4.61 7.60 1.93
C LYS A 114 -5.91 7.89 1.19
N ARG A 115 -5.91 7.76 -0.14
CA ARG A 115 -7.09 7.97 -0.98
C ARG A 115 -8.19 6.93 -0.73
N LEU A 116 -7.82 5.66 -0.53
CA LEU A 116 -8.78 4.60 -0.20
C LEU A 116 -9.42 4.83 1.17
N LEU A 117 -8.61 5.14 2.18
CA LEU A 117 -9.12 5.47 3.52
C LEU A 117 -10.06 6.70 3.49
N GLY A 118 -9.72 7.73 2.71
CA GLY A 118 -10.59 8.90 2.54
C GLY A 118 -11.93 8.60 1.83
N LYS A 119 -12.01 7.50 1.07
CA LYS A 119 -13.25 7.00 0.45
C LYS A 119 -13.97 5.96 1.31
N GLY A 120 -13.51 5.70 2.54
CA GLY A 120 -14.06 4.65 3.40
C GLY A 120 -13.79 3.24 2.89
N ILE A 121 -12.77 3.02 2.05
CA ILE A 121 -12.37 1.70 1.56
C ILE A 121 -11.17 1.24 2.36
N ASP A 122 -11.20 0.02 2.89
CA ASP A 122 -10.04 -0.56 3.56
C ASP A 122 -8.94 -0.87 2.53
N PRO A 123 -7.73 -0.30 2.68
CA PRO A 123 -6.64 -0.53 1.73
C PRO A 123 -6.10 -1.97 1.69
N VAL A 124 -6.37 -2.79 2.70
CA VAL A 124 -5.89 -4.18 2.72
C VAL A 124 -6.89 -5.11 2.05
N THR A 125 -8.17 -5.00 2.42
CA THR A 125 -9.23 -5.86 1.89
C THR A 125 -9.84 -5.33 0.59
N HIS A 126 -9.63 -4.05 0.28
CA HIS A 126 -10.32 -3.31 -0.80
C HIS A 126 -11.85 -3.37 -0.70
N ALA A 127 -12.38 -3.68 0.47
CA ALA A 127 -13.80 -3.67 0.75
C ALA A 127 -14.23 -2.28 1.24
N PRO A 128 -15.46 -1.83 0.93
CA PRO A 128 -16.03 -0.69 1.62
C PRO A 128 -16.09 -1.01 3.11
N HIS A 129 -15.48 -0.16 3.92
CA HIS A 129 -15.66 -0.17 5.36
C HIS A 129 -17.09 0.29 5.61
N LEU A 130 -18.01 -0.67 5.75
CA LEU A 130 -19.35 -0.39 6.21
C LEU A 130 -19.25 0.13 7.65
N ASN A 131 -19.06 1.44 7.81
CA ASN A 131 -19.20 2.07 9.10
C ASN A 131 -20.69 1.96 9.47
N LEU A 132 -20.98 1.10 10.44
CA LEU A 132 -22.31 0.97 11.04
C LEU A 132 -22.86 2.35 11.50
N PHE A 133 -21.96 3.28 11.83
CA PHE A 133 -22.25 4.68 12.15
C PHE A 133 -22.70 5.55 10.93
N ASP A 134 -22.23 5.25 9.73
CA ASP A 134 -22.63 5.93 8.48
C ASP A 134 -23.98 5.40 7.99
N LEU A 135 -24.22 4.10 8.20
CA LEU A 135 -25.55 3.51 8.03
C LEU A 135 -26.54 4.13 9.02
N SER A 136 -26.15 4.32 10.29
CA SER A 136 -26.92 5.03 11.30
C SER A 136 -27.31 6.44 10.83
N SER A 137 -26.39 7.22 10.28
CA SER A 137 -26.67 8.57 9.78
C SER A 137 -27.64 8.57 8.58
N SER A 138 -27.57 7.54 7.74
CA SER A 138 -28.50 7.33 6.61
C SER A 138 -29.87 6.80 7.06
N LEU A 139 -29.91 5.97 8.11
CA LEU A 139 -31.11 5.39 8.71
C LEU A 139 -31.85 6.39 9.61
N ILE A 140 -31.13 7.28 10.29
CA ILE A 140 -31.68 8.40 11.08
C ILE A 140 -32.38 9.40 10.14
N ASN A 141 -31.81 9.67 8.95
CA ASN A 141 -32.50 10.46 7.93
C ASN A 141 -33.72 9.77 7.31
N LEU A 142 -33.82 8.44 7.37
CA LEU A 142 -35.03 7.70 7.01
C LEU A 142 -36.09 7.74 8.12
N HIS A 143 -35.70 7.91 9.39
CA HIS A 143 -36.63 7.95 10.51
C HIS A 143 -37.58 9.15 10.46
N ASP A 144 -37.13 10.29 9.91
CA ASP A 144 -37.99 11.49 9.73
C ASP A 144 -39.03 11.35 8.60
N GLN A 145 -38.98 10.28 7.80
CA GLN A 145 -39.98 9.99 6.76
C GLN A 145 -40.87 8.79 7.10
N PHE A 146 -40.57 8.02 8.16
CA PHE A 146 -41.42 6.94 8.63
C PHE A 146 -42.48 7.47 9.60
N ASN A 147 -43.52 8.06 9.01
CA ASN A 147 -44.81 8.17 9.68
C ASN A 147 -45.27 6.75 10.06
N LEU A 148 -45.64 6.54 11.33
CA LEU A 148 -46.10 5.24 11.89
C LEU A 148 -47.21 4.56 11.06
N SER A 149 -47.89 5.30 10.19
CA SER A 149 -48.86 4.80 9.21
C SER A 149 -48.25 3.91 8.11
N ASN A 150 -46.98 4.09 7.75
CA ASN A 150 -46.29 3.25 6.75
C ASN A 150 -45.70 1.97 7.35
N LEU A 151 -45.48 1.92 8.66
CA LEU A 151 -45.00 0.70 9.35
C LEU A 151 -46.07 -0.42 9.27
N PHE A 152 -47.34 -0.05 9.40
CA PHE A 152 -48.47 -0.96 9.18
C PHE A 152 -48.57 -1.47 7.73
N ARG A 153 -48.05 -0.72 6.74
CA ARG A 153 -47.98 -1.17 5.34
C ARG A 153 -46.82 -2.10 5.04
N LEU A 154 -45.70 -2.02 5.77
CA LEU A 154 -44.58 -2.95 5.59
C LEU A 154 -44.80 -4.29 6.31
N GLN A 155 -45.70 -4.32 7.29
CA GLN A 155 -46.12 -5.55 7.96
C GLN A 155 -46.76 -6.57 6.99
N THR A 156 -47.25 -6.12 5.83
CA THR A 156 -47.82 -6.99 4.79
C THR A 156 -46.79 -7.50 3.77
N LEU A 157 -45.55 -6.99 3.79
CA LEU A 157 -44.48 -7.37 2.84
C LEU A 157 -43.29 -8.08 3.49
N VAL A 158 -43.19 -8.10 4.82
CA VAL A 158 -42.13 -8.80 5.54
C VAL A 158 -42.59 -10.21 5.90
N ASN A 159 -41.84 -11.21 5.41
CA ASN A 159 -42.05 -12.61 5.72
C ASN A 159 -42.06 -12.83 7.26
N PRO A 160 -43.10 -13.45 7.84
CA PRO A 160 -43.20 -13.68 9.28
C PRO A 160 -42.01 -14.48 9.88
N GLU A 161 -41.31 -15.29 9.08
CA GLU A 161 -40.10 -16.00 9.53
C GLU A 161 -38.91 -15.06 9.79
N ALA A 162 -38.80 -13.95 9.05
CA ALA A 162 -37.70 -12.99 9.25
C ALA A 162 -37.84 -12.23 10.57
N LEU A 163 -39.08 -11.92 10.97
CA LEU A 163 -39.38 -11.32 12.27
C LEU A 163 -39.09 -12.29 13.42
N ARG A 164 -39.39 -13.58 13.22
CA ARG A 164 -39.13 -14.63 14.21
C ARG A 164 -37.62 -14.81 14.44
N LEU A 165 -36.83 -14.85 13.36
CA LEU A 165 -35.36 -14.93 13.43
C LEU A 165 -34.74 -13.73 14.15
N ALA A 166 -35.19 -12.51 13.85
CA ALA A 166 -34.71 -11.30 14.52
C ALA A 166 -35.05 -11.29 16.02
N ALA A 167 -36.27 -11.71 16.39
CA ALA A 167 -36.67 -11.83 17.80
C ALA A 167 -35.85 -12.90 18.56
N THR A 168 -35.51 -14.01 17.90
CA THR A 168 -34.72 -15.10 18.49
C THR A 168 -33.27 -14.67 18.75
N LEU A 169 -32.69 -13.88 17.85
CA LEU A 169 -31.34 -13.31 17.99
C LEU A 169 -31.24 -12.27 19.10
N LEU A 170 -32.30 -11.51 19.34
CA LEU A 170 -32.35 -10.54 20.44
C LEU A 170 -32.54 -11.21 21.81
N ALA A 171 -33.20 -12.37 21.85
CA ALA A 171 -33.47 -13.13 23.08
C ALA A 171 -32.27 -13.96 23.58
N SER A 172 -31.21 -14.13 22.78
CA SER A 172 -30.07 -15.03 23.10
C SER A 172 -28.86 -14.36 23.76
N ASN A 173 -28.97 -13.15 24.32
CA ASN A 173 -27.90 -12.57 25.15
C ASN A 173 -28.13 -12.91 26.64
N PRO A 174 -27.32 -13.79 27.26
CA PRO A 174 -27.41 -14.00 28.70
C PRO A 174 -26.74 -12.83 29.43
N GLU A 175 -27.50 -12.13 30.28
CA GLU A 175 -26.98 -11.14 31.22
C GLU A 175 -25.99 -11.80 32.21
N ILE A 176 -24.82 -11.18 32.39
CA ILE A 176 -23.81 -11.53 33.39
C ILE A 176 -24.26 -10.96 34.75
N PRO A 177 -24.45 -11.76 35.81
CA PRO A 177 -24.78 -11.22 37.12
C PRO A 177 -23.54 -10.62 37.78
N ARG A 178 -23.64 -9.35 38.21
CA ARG A 178 -22.67 -8.70 39.09
C ARG A 178 -23.04 -9.02 40.54
N THR A 179 -22.07 -9.52 41.31
CA THR A 179 -21.99 -9.37 42.77
C THR A 179 -20.64 -8.76 43.10
#